data_AF-A0ABC8C096-F1
#
_entry.id   AF-A0ABC8C096-F1
#
_cell.length_a   1.000
_cell.length_b   1.000
_cell.length_c   1.000
_cell.angle_alpha   90.00
_cell.angle_beta   90.00
_cell.angle_gamma   90.00
#
_symmetry.space_group_name_H-M   'P 1'
#
loop_
_entity.id
_entity.type
_entity.pdbx_description
1 polymer ?
#
loop_
_entity_poly.entity_id
_entity_poly.type
_entity_poly.pdbx_seq_one_letter_code
_entity_poly.pdbx_strand_id
1 'polypeptide(L)'
;MGSTGTVLRELRGAQKSAKGVSLYSRYVNRPAGRVLAAGAYRAGLTPNQVTLISALFTYSALAAVALVEPSWTLALAVYAALALGFAFDSADGQLARLTGRGGPDGEWLDHVVDCGKLLLVHTAVLISFHRFGELPSDGWLLLPLGFQFAAVVTFCAGLLREHLGKAAAAAGQPTGAPAAPVSRVRAIALLPADYGVFCLVFLLLGAPGAFRAGYAVLAVVHALFLAAFLTKWFRELRALRPG
;
A
#
# COMPACT_ATOMS: atom_id res chain seq x y z
N MET A 1 -29.19 -14.68 8.70
CA MET A 1 -28.15 -13.82 8.08
C MET A 1 -28.51 -12.36 8.35
N GLY A 2 -27.64 -11.57 8.98
CA GLY A 2 -27.92 -10.16 9.28
C GLY A 2 -28.08 -9.31 8.01
N SER A 3 -28.82 -8.20 8.08
CA SER A 3 -28.98 -7.27 6.96
C SER A 3 -27.63 -6.66 6.54
N THR A 4 -27.48 -6.24 5.28
CA THR A 4 -26.27 -5.52 4.79
C THR A 4 -25.92 -4.32 5.69
N GLY A 5 -26.93 -3.62 6.21
CA GLY A 5 -26.73 -2.49 7.13
C GLY A 5 -26.21 -2.89 8.51
N THR A 6 -26.45 -4.12 8.96
CA THR A 6 -25.90 -4.66 10.21
C THR A 6 -24.42 -4.99 10.04
N VAL A 7 -24.06 -5.70 8.97
CA VAL A 7 -22.68 -6.08 8.65
C VAL A 7 -21.79 -4.85 8.45
N LEU A 8 -22.27 -3.83 7.73
CA LEU A 8 -21.53 -2.58 7.54
C LEU A 8 -21.27 -1.83 8.85
N ARG A 9 -22.16 -1.96 9.85
CA ARG A 9 -22.03 -1.30 11.15
C ARG A 9 -20.99 -2.00 12.02
N GLU A 10 -21.00 -3.32 12.03
CA GLU A 10 -19.98 -4.15 12.71
C GLU A 10 -18.59 -3.91 12.11
N LEU A 11 -18.49 -3.88 10.78
CA LEU A 11 -17.23 -3.56 10.09
C LEU A 11 -16.71 -2.15 10.38
N ARG A 12 -17.60 -1.19 10.66
CA ARG A 12 -17.19 0.16 11.09
C ARG A 12 -16.58 0.13 12.49
N GLY A 13 -17.06 -0.72 13.39
CA GLY A 13 -16.50 -0.92 14.73
C GLY A 13 -15.15 -1.65 14.73
N ALA A 14 -14.93 -2.57 13.78
CA ALA A 14 -13.75 -3.44 13.73
C ALA A 14 -12.55 -2.89 12.93
N GLN A 15 -12.41 -1.57 12.74
CA GLN A 15 -11.31 -1.01 11.92
C GLN A 15 -10.00 -0.82 12.71
N LYS A 16 -8.85 -1.05 12.05
CA LYS A 16 -7.53 -0.64 12.59
C LYS A 16 -7.52 0.87 12.84
N SER A 17 -6.73 1.29 13.84
CA SER A 17 -6.51 2.70 14.18
C SER A 17 -6.23 3.55 12.92
N ALA A 18 -6.75 4.78 12.90
CA ALA A 18 -6.47 5.75 11.84
C ALA A 18 -5.07 6.40 11.98
N LYS A 19 -4.33 6.08 13.05
CA LYS A 19 -3.01 6.65 13.32
C LYS A 19 -2.00 6.23 12.25
N GLY A 20 -1.28 7.20 11.70
CA GLY A 20 -0.24 6.94 10.70
C GLY A 20 -0.78 6.61 9.30
N VAL A 21 -2.08 6.75 9.06
CA VAL A 21 -2.72 6.50 7.76
C VAL A 21 -3.01 7.83 7.06
N SER A 22 -2.84 7.91 5.75
CA SER A 22 -3.14 9.11 4.96
C SER A 22 -4.64 9.46 4.95
N LEU A 23 -5.00 10.65 4.46
CA LEU A 23 -6.42 10.96 4.24
C LEU A 23 -7.08 10.07 3.18
N TYR A 24 -6.38 9.73 2.09
CA TYR A 24 -6.94 8.90 1.02
C TYR A 24 -7.36 7.54 1.57
N SER A 25 -6.46 6.85 2.26
CA SER A 25 -6.75 5.54 2.83
C SER A 25 -7.87 5.59 3.88
N ARG A 26 -8.01 6.70 4.63
CA ARG A 26 -9.07 6.87 5.64
C ARG A 26 -10.45 7.07 5.01
N TYR A 27 -10.55 7.90 3.98
CA TYR A 27 -11.83 8.39 3.47
C TYR A 27 -12.25 7.77 2.14
N VAL A 28 -11.34 7.13 1.42
CA VAL A 28 -11.62 6.47 0.13
C VAL A 28 -11.43 4.96 0.27
N ASN A 29 -10.20 4.52 0.58
CA ASN A 29 -9.88 3.10 0.52
C ASN A 29 -10.64 2.27 1.57
N ARG A 30 -10.57 2.67 2.85
CA ARG A 30 -11.25 1.93 3.94
C ARG A 30 -12.77 1.86 3.75
N PRO A 31 -13.48 2.93 3.36
CA PRO A 31 -14.90 2.84 3.02
C PRO A 31 -15.19 1.91 1.85
N ALA A 32 -14.42 1.98 0.75
CA ALA A 32 -14.58 1.08 -0.39
C ALA A 32 -14.36 -0.38 0.02
N GLY A 33 -13.27 -0.68 0.73
CA GLY A 33 -12.97 -2.01 1.26
C GLY A 33 -14.05 -2.51 2.23
N ARG A 34 -14.76 -1.62 2.93
CA ARG A 34 -15.88 -2.02 3.81
C ARG A 34 -17.06 -2.57 3.01
N VAL A 35 -17.38 -1.92 1.89
CA VAL A 35 -18.46 -2.36 0.99
C VAL A 35 -18.09 -3.71 0.38
N LEU A 36 -16.84 -3.85 -0.08
CA LEU A 36 -16.33 -5.11 -0.63
C LEU A 36 -16.29 -6.23 0.41
N ALA A 37 -15.86 -5.95 1.65
CA ALA A 37 -15.84 -6.92 2.74
C ALA A 37 -17.25 -7.42 3.09
N ALA A 38 -18.26 -6.53 3.07
CA ALA A 38 -19.65 -6.93 3.27
C ALA A 38 -20.15 -7.83 2.13
N GLY A 39 -19.78 -7.53 0.88
CA GLY A 39 -20.05 -8.39 -0.27
C GLY A 39 -19.39 -9.76 -0.14
N ALA A 40 -18.09 -9.79 0.19
CA ALA A 40 -17.31 -11.01 0.37
C ALA A 40 -17.85 -11.89 1.51
N TYR A 41 -18.24 -11.29 2.63
CA TYR A 41 -18.89 -11.97 3.75
C TYR A 41 -20.18 -12.66 3.29
N ARG A 42 -21.03 -11.96 2.52
CA ARG A 42 -22.27 -12.52 1.99
C ARG A 42 -22.05 -13.61 0.94
N ALA A 43 -20.98 -13.51 0.17
CA ALA A 43 -20.56 -14.52 -0.80
C ALA A 43 -19.86 -15.73 -0.14
N GLY A 44 -19.67 -15.74 1.18
CA GLY A 44 -19.04 -16.85 1.90
C GLY A 44 -17.53 -16.97 1.67
N LEU A 45 -16.88 -15.91 1.16
CA LEU A 45 -15.44 -15.92 0.88
C LEU A 45 -14.61 -15.92 2.17
N THR A 46 -13.42 -16.50 2.12
CA THR A 46 -12.41 -16.40 3.18
C THR A 46 -11.54 -15.16 2.99
N PRO A 47 -10.92 -14.62 4.06
CA PRO A 47 -9.97 -13.51 3.94
C PRO A 47 -8.86 -13.78 2.90
N ASN A 48 -8.25 -14.97 2.94
CA ASN A 48 -7.18 -15.34 2.01
C ASN A 48 -7.68 -15.36 0.54
N GLN A 49 -8.93 -15.78 0.28
CA GLN A 49 -9.51 -15.66 -1.07
C GLN A 49 -9.65 -14.20 -1.51
N VAL A 50 -10.02 -13.30 -0.59
CA VAL A 50 -10.11 -11.87 -0.88
C VAL A 50 -8.73 -11.27 -1.15
N THR A 51 -7.69 -11.69 -0.42
CA THR A 51 -6.29 -11.33 -0.71
C THR A 51 -5.86 -11.78 -2.10
N LEU A 52 -6.23 -13.02 -2.51
CA LEU A 52 -5.92 -13.51 -3.86
C LEU A 52 -6.66 -12.74 -4.96
N ILE A 53 -7.90 -12.28 -4.71
CA ILE A 53 -8.63 -11.41 -5.64
C ILE A 53 -7.92 -10.05 -5.76
N SER A 54 -7.50 -9.46 -4.64
CA SER A 54 -6.68 -8.24 -4.63
C SER A 54 -5.41 -8.40 -5.47
N ALA A 55 -4.68 -9.50 -5.25
CA ALA A 55 -3.48 -9.86 -5.96
C ALA A 55 -3.74 -9.99 -7.48
N LEU A 56 -4.82 -10.67 -7.88
CA LEU A 56 -5.17 -10.85 -9.28
C LEU A 56 -5.35 -9.50 -9.99
N PHE A 57 -6.19 -8.60 -9.45
CA PHE A 57 -6.39 -7.28 -10.04
C PHE A 57 -5.08 -6.49 -10.12
N THR A 58 -4.31 -6.49 -9.03
CA THR A 58 -3.05 -5.75 -8.95
C THR A 58 -2.03 -6.27 -9.96
N TYR A 59 -1.72 -7.57 -9.94
CA TYR A 59 -0.70 -8.15 -10.80
C TYR A 59 -1.10 -8.18 -12.27
N SER A 60 -2.38 -8.34 -12.60
CA SER A 60 -2.85 -8.17 -13.98
C SER A 60 -2.64 -6.74 -14.48
N ALA A 61 -2.88 -5.73 -13.64
CA ALA A 61 -2.62 -4.34 -14.00
C ALA A 61 -1.12 -4.09 -14.23
N LEU A 62 -0.26 -4.62 -13.35
CA LEU A 62 1.20 -4.49 -13.48
C LEU A 62 1.73 -5.21 -14.73
N ALA A 63 1.21 -6.40 -15.03
CA ALA A 63 1.54 -7.10 -16.26
C ALA A 63 1.11 -6.27 -17.48
N ALA A 64 -0.07 -5.66 -17.46
CA ALA A 64 -0.54 -4.80 -18.55
C ALA A 64 0.38 -3.58 -18.76
N VAL A 65 0.83 -2.92 -17.69
CA VAL A 65 1.81 -1.81 -17.76
C VAL A 65 3.11 -2.24 -18.42
N ALA A 66 3.60 -3.44 -18.10
CA ALA A 66 4.86 -3.97 -18.64
C ALA A 66 4.74 -4.47 -20.09
N LEU A 67 3.55 -4.98 -20.45
CA LEU A 67 3.38 -5.76 -21.67
C LEU A 67 2.66 -5.04 -22.82
N VAL A 68 1.85 -4.03 -22.50
CA VAL A 68 0.98 -3.34 -23.46
C VAL A 68 1.47 -1.91 -23.68
N GLU A 69 1.38 -1.43 -24.92
CA GLU A 69 1.77 -0.07 -25.29
C GLU A 69 0.93 0.98 -24.53
N PRO A 70 1.57 2.00 -23.92
CA PRO A 70 0.87 3.03 -23.16
C PRO A 70 -0.17 3.79 -23.97
N SER A 71 -1.39 3.88 -23.43
CA SER A 71 -2.51 4.60 -24.04
C SER A 71 -3.47 5.10 -22.95
N TRP A 72 -4.36 6.03 -23.28
CA TRP A 72 -5.38 6.51 -22.33
C TRP A 72 -6.36 5.40 -21.89
N THR A 73 -6.68 4.47 -22.79
CA THR A 73 -7.51 3.30 -22.47
C THR A 73 -6.81 2.39 -21.46
N LEU A 74 -5.53 2.09 -21.69
CA LEU A 74 -4.73 1.31 -20.75
C LEU A 74 -4.59 2.05 -19.41
N ALA A 75 -4.40 3.37 -19.43
CA ALA A 75 -4.30 4.21 -18.25
C ALA A 75 -5.50 4.06 -17.33
N LEU A 76 -6.71 4.17 -17.88
CA LEU A 76 -7.95 4.03 -17.13
C LEU A 76 -8.14 2.61 -16.59
N ALA A 77 -7.86 1.59 -17.42
CA ALA A 77 -7.99 0.19 -17.01
C ALA A 77 -7.01 -0.17 -15.89
N VAL A 78 -5.74 0.23 -16.02
CA VAL A 78 -4.69 0.02 -15.00
C VAL A 78 -5.06 0.73 -13.71
N TYR A 79 -5.43 2.01 -13.77
CA TYR A 79 -5.85 2.75 -12.58
C TYR A 79 -7.04 2.07 -11.87
N ALA A 80 -8.08 1.71 -12.62
CA ALA A 80 -9.26 1.05 -12.06
C ALA A 80 -8.91 -0.30 -11.41
N ALA A 81 -8.08 -1.11 -12.07
CA ALA A 81 -7.64 -2.40 -11.54
C ALA A 81 -6.78 -2.24 -10.28
N LEU A 82 -5.82 -1.30 -10.26
CA LEU A 82 -4.98 -1.04 -9.08
C LEU A 82 -5.81 -0.47 -7.91
N ALA A 83 -6.76 0.43 -8.19
CA ALA A 83 -7.64 0.99 -7.16
C ALA A 83 -8.59 -0.08 -6.59
N LEU A 84 -9.10 -0.98 -7.43
CA LEU A 84 -9.95 -2.10 -7.01
C LEU A 84 -9.15 -3.13 -6.21
N GLY A 85 -7.94 -3.47 -6.66
CA GLY A 85 -7.00 -4.30 -5.91
C GLY A 85 -6.76 -3.74 -4.51
N PHE A 86 -6.43 -2.44 -4.41
CA PHE A 86 -6.21 -1.78 -3.12
C PHE A 86 -7.45 -1.74 -2.21
N ALA A 87 -8.65 -1.69 -2.80
CA ALA A 87 -9.89 -1.78 -2.04
C ALA A 87 -10.14 -3.20 -1.52
N PHE A 88 -9.83 -4.24 -2.30
CA PHE A 88 -9.90 -5.65 -1.85
C PHE A 88 -8.85 -5.98 -0.79
N ASP A 89 -7.64 -5.45 -0.92
CA ASP A 89 -6.59 -5.47 0.11
C ASP A 89 -7.10 -4.88 1.42
N SER A 90 -7.80 -3.74 1.38
CA SER A 90 -8.43 -3.24 2.61
C SER A 90 -9.59 -4.12 3.10
N ALA A 91 -10.24 -4.86 2.21
CA ALA A 91 -11.40 -5.69 2.51
C ALA A 91 -11.02 -7.00 3.21
N ASP A 92 -9.89 -7.64 2.86
CA ASP A 92 -9.49 -8.93 3.45
C ASP A 92 -9.30 -8.84 4.96
N GLY A 93 -8.61 -7.82 5.46
CA GLY A 93 -8.35 -7.64 6.88
C GLY A 93 -9.62 -7.20 7.59
N GLN A 94 -10.49 -6.45 6.91
CA GLN A 94 -11.82 -6.10 7.44
C GLN A 94 -12.68 -7.36 7.61
N LEU A 95 -12.66 -8.26 6.63
CA LEU A 95 -13.36 -9.53 6.68
C LEU A 95 -12.77 -10.47 7.74
N ALA A 96 -11.44 -10.54 7.86
CA ALA A 96 -10.75 -11.34 8.88
C ALA A 96 -11.16 -10.92 10.30
N ARG A 97 -11.24 -9.61 10.56
CA ARG A 97 -11.69 -9.07 11.86
C ARG A 97 -13.17 -9.31 12.11
N LEU A 98 -14.02 -9.18 11.09
CA LEU A 98 -15.46 -9.44 11.20
C LEU A 98 -15.74 -10.92 11.49
N THR A 99 -15.04 -11.82 10.81
CA THR A 99 -15.30 -13.28 10.88
C THR A 99 -14.53 -13.99 11.99
N GLY A 100 -13.59 -13.30 12.66
CA GLY A 100 -12.68 -13.92 13.62
C GLY A 100 -11.69 -14.91 12.98
N ARG A 101 -11.54 -14.89 11.64
CA ARG A 101 -10.67 -15.81 10.88
C ARG A 101 -9.27 -15.24 10.61
N GLY A 102 -8.86 -14.21 11.34
CA GLY A 102 -7.49 -13.69 11.26
C GLY A 102 -6.49 -14.68 11.88
N GLY A 103 -5.36 -14.88 11.21
CA GLY A 103 -4.31 -15.82 11.65
C GLY A 103 -2.94 -15.47 11.07
N PRO A 104 -1.87 -16.11 11.56
CA PRO A 104 -0.50 -15.87 11.10
C PRO A 104 -0.29 -16.25 9.63
N ASP A 105 -1.03 -17.24 9.12
CA ASP A 105 -1.03 -17.65 7.72
C ASP A 105 -1.59 -16.54 6.80
N GLY A 106 -2.69 -15.90 7.21
CA GLY A 106 -3.28 -14.78 6.48
C GLY A 106 -2.39 -13.53 6.53
N GLU A 107 -1.82 -13.21 7.70
CA GLU A 107 -0.85 -12.11 7.83
C GLU A 107 0.38 -12.34 6.96
N TRP A 108 0.90 -13.57 6.91
CA TRP A 108 2.03 -13.91 6.04
C TRP A 108 1.67 -13.76 4.55
N LEU A 109 0.51 -14.27 4.13
CA LEU A 109 0.08 -14.18 2.73
C LEU A 109 -0.04 -12.72 2.28
N ASP A 110 -0.71 -11.88 3.09
CA ASP A 110 -0.86 -10.45 2.87
C ASP A 110 0.50 -9.77 2.65
N HIS A 111 1.45 -9.99 3.57
CA HIS A 111 2.80 -9.41 3.46
C HIS A 111 3.57 -9.91 2.24
N VAL A 112 3.46 -11.18 1.85
CA VAL A 112 4.16 -11.73 0.67
C VAL A 112 3.59 -11.14 -0.62
N VAL A 113 2.26 -11.03 -0.72
CA VAL A 113 1.59 -10.37 -1.84
C VAL A 113 2.01 -8.89 -1.89
N ASP A 114 2.10 -8.22 -0.75
CA ASP A 114 2.53 -6.82 -0.70
C ASP A 114 4.00 -6.62 -1.10
N CYS A 115 4.89 -7.51 -0.66
CA CYS A 115 6.29 -7.53 -1.11
C CYS A 115 6.39 -7.66 -2.63
N GLY A 116 5.65 -8.61 -3.20
CA GLY A 116 5.64 -8.85 -4.64
C GLY A 116 5.11 -7.63 -5.41
N LYS A 117 4.02 -7.03 -4.95
CA LYS A 117 3.44 -5.79 -5.50
C LYS A 117 4.46 -4.65 -5.54
N LEU A 118 5.17 -4.41 -4.44
CA LEU A 118 6.16 -3.32 -4.34
C LEU A 118 7.33 -3.50 -5.31
N LEU A 119 7.81 -4.72 -5.52
CA LEU A 119 8.85 -5.01 -6.49
C LEU A 119 8.32 -4.87 -7.92
N LEU A 120 7.21 -5.54 -8.21
CA LEU A 120 6.68 -5.65 -9.57
C LEU A 120 6.14 -4.32 -10.09
N VAL A 121 5.64 -3.42 -9.25
CA VAL A 121 5.10 -2.14 -9.76
C VAL A 121 6.19 -1.27 -10.38
N HIS A 122 7.34 -1.18 -9.74
CA HIS A 122 8.46 -0.40 -10.26
C HIS A 122 9.20 -1.15 -11.37
N THR A 123 9.28 -2.48 -11.29
CA THR A 123 9.79 -3.32 -12.39
C THR A 123 8.92 -3.19 -13.65
N ALA A 124 7.59 -3.15 -13.51
CA ALA A 124 6.68 -2.98 -14.64
C ALA A 124 6.88 -1.61 -15.31
N VAL A 125 7.04 -0.54 -14.52
CA VAL A 125 7.35 0.78 -15.06
C VAL A 125 8.72 0.81 -15.75
N LEU A 126 9.74 0.14 -15.18
CA LEU A 126 11.04 -0.02 -15.82
C LEU A 126 10.93 -0.69 -17.19
N ILE A 127 10.21 -1.81 -17.27
CA ILE A 127 9.98 -2.54 -18.52
C ILE A 127 9.22 -1.66 -19.51
N SER A 128 8.18 -0.96 -19.05
CA SER A 128 7.40 -0.04 -19.88
C SER A 128 8.26 1.10 -20.46
N PHE A 129 9.12 1.71 -19.62
CA PHE A 129 10.09 2.72 -20.04
C PHE A 129 11.07 2.18 -21.08
N HIS A 130 11.60 0.98 -20.88
CA HIS A 130 12.54 0.37 -21.80
C HIS A 130 11.90 0.02 -23.16
N ARG A 131 10.66 -0.50 -23.14
CA ARG A 131 9.99 -1.01 -24.34
C ARG A 131 9.27 0.07 -25.15
N PHE A 132 8.66 1.04 -24.47
CA PHE A 132 7.72 1.99 -25.07
C PHE A 132 8.07 3.45 -24.76
N GLY A 133 9.07 3.71 -23.92
CA GLY A 133 9.42 5.06 -23.51
C GLY A 133 10.33 5.76 -24.52
N GLU A 134 9.89 6.92 -25.01
CA GLU A 134 10.79 7.89 -25.65
C GLU A 134 11.57 8.65 -24.57
N LEU A 135 12.62 7.99 -24.05
CA LEU A 135 13.46 8.53 -22.99
C LEU A 135 14.53 9.48 -23.56
N PRO A 136 14.82 10.62 -22.90
CA PRO A 136 15.92 11.49 -23.32
C PRO A 136 17.30 10.83 -23.28
N SER A 137 17.47 9.82 -22.43
CA SER A 137 18.70 9.04 -22.26
C SER A 137 18.43 7.77 -21.44
N ASP A 138 19.24 6.73 -21.61
CA ASP A 138 19.13 5.47 -20.86
C ASP A 138 19.23 5.64 -19.34
N GLY A 139 19.86 6.71 -18.86
CA GLY A 139 19.92 7.04 -17.42
C GLY A 139 18.55 7.16 -16.74
N TRP A 140 17.48 7.42 -17.50
CA TRP A 140 16.11 7.43 -16.96
C TRP A 140 15.62 6.05 -16.47
N LEU A 141 16.27 4.96 -16.89
CA LEU A 141 16.00 3.61 -16.37
C LEU A 141 16.45 3.47 -14.90
N LEU A 142 17.35 4.32 -14.41
CA LEU A 142 17.73 4.36 -13.00
C LEU A 142 16.59 4.88 -12.11
N LEU A 143 15.63 5.63 -12.67
CA LEU A 143 14.55 6.22 -11.88
C LEU A 143 13.60 5.15 -11.30
N PRO A 144 13.03 4.21 -12.08
CA PRO A 144 12.27 3.10 -11.50
C PRO A 144 13.09 2.23 -10.54
N LEU A 145 14.37 2.00 -10.82
CA LEU A 145 15.26 1.23 -9.93
C LEU A 145 15.47 1.93 -8.58
N GLY A 146 15.74 3.23 -8.59
CA GLY A 146 15.89 4.02 -7.37
C GLY A 146 14.59 4.13 -6.58
N PHE A 147 13.45 4.26 -7.27
CA PHE A 147 12.14 4.24 -6.61
C PHE A 147 11.86 2.87 -5.97
N GLN A 148 12.12 1.78 -6.70
CA GLN A 148 12.01 0.42 -6.17
C GLN A 148 12.87 0.23 -4.91
N PHE A 149 14.12 0.67 -4.95
CA PHE A 149 15.01 0.64 -3.79
C PHE A 149 14.40 1.38 -2.61
N ALA A 150 13.93 2.62 -2.81
CA ALA A 150 13.34 3.40 -1.74
C ALA A 150 12.08 2.75 -1.15
N ALA A 151 11.22 2.18 -2.00
CA ALA A 151 9.99 1.52 -1.58
C ALA A 151 10.29 0.25 -0.76
N VAL A 152 11.16 -0.62 -1.26
CA VAL A 152 11.54 -1.88 -0.60
C VAL A 152 12.24 -1.62 0.73
N VAL A 153 13.22 -0.71 0.77
CA VAL A 153 13.93 -0.39 2.03
C VAL A 153 12.95 0.20 3.06
N THR A 154 12.03 1.08 2.63
CA THR A 154 11.02 1.63 3.53
C THR A 154 10.12 0.54 4.10
N PHE A 155 9.66 -0.39 3.25
CA PHE A 155 8.83 -1.51 3.67
C PHE A 155 9.55 -2.43 4.66
N CYS A 156 10.75 -2.90 4.33
CA CYS A 156 11.54 -3.77 5.19
C CYS A 156 11.89 -3.10 6.53
N ALA A 157 12.31 -1.84 6.52
CA ALA A 157 12.61 -1.09 7.73
C ALA A 157 11.37 -0.89 8.61
N GLY A 158 10.21 -0.64 7.99
CA GLY A 158 8.93 -0.53 8.70
C GLY A 158 8.50 -1.83 9.36
N LEU A 159 8.56 -2.94 8.61
CA LEU A 159 8.24 -4.29 9.10
C LEU A 159 9.15 -4.68 10.26
N LEU A 160 10.47 -4.51 10.10
CA LEU A 160 11.45 -4.82 11.14
C LEU A 160 11.21 -3.96 12.40
N ARG A 161 10.95 -2.66 12.23
CA ARG A 161 10.63 -1.78 13.36
C ARG A 161 9.38 -2.24 14.10
N GLU A 162 8.35 -2.71 13.39
CA GLU A 162 7.15 -3.26 14.03
C GLU A 162 7.46 -4.54 14.82
N HIS A 163 8.17 -5.50 14.24
CA HIS A 163 8.52 -6.75 14.94
C HIS A 163 9.42 -6.50 16.16
N LEU A 164 10.45 -5.67 16.03
CA LEU A 164 11.32 -5.32 17.15
C LEU A 164 10.55 -4.58 18.26
N GLY A 165 9.62 -3.69 17.88
CA GLY A 165 8.76 -3.00 18.84
C GLY A 165 7.81 -3.95 19.59
N LYS A 166 7.20 -4.91 18.88
CA LYS A 166 6.37 -5.97 19.49
C LYS A 166 7.19 -6.85 20.45
N ALA A 167 8.40 -7.23 20.05
CA ALA A 167 9.30 -8.05 20.88
C ALA A 167 9.75 -7.30 22.15
N ALA A 168 10.11 -6.01 22.05
CA ALA A 168 10.46 -5.17 23.19
C ALA A 168 9.28 -5.02 24.19
N ALA A 169 8.07 -4.82 23.67
CA ALA A 169 6.86 -4.74 24.50
C ALA A 169 6.57 -6.07 25.22
N ALA A 170 6.72 -7.21 24.53
CA ALA A 170 6.57 -8.53 25.14
C ALA A 170 7.63 -8.82 26.22
N ALA A 171 8.83 -8.24 26.08
CA ALA A 171 9.90 -8.32 27.08
C ALA A 171 9.73 -7.35 28.27
N GLY A 172 8.60 -6.65 28.37
CA GLY A 172 8.31 -5.73 29.47
C GLY A 172 9.16 -4.46 29.48
N GLN A 173 9.83 -4.15 28.37
CA GLN A 173 10.59 -2.90 28.26
C GLN A 173 9.62 -1.71 28.25
N PRO A 174 9.96 -0.57 28.88
CA PRO A 174 9.11 0.60 28.90
C PRO A 174 8.77 1.00 27.46
N THR A 175 7.49 0.87 27.11
CA THR A 175 7.00 1.35 25.82
C THR A 175 7.20 2.86 25.81
N GLY A 176 8.05 3.35 24.90
CA GLY A 176 8.33 4.78 24.77
C GLY A 176 7.04 5.60 24.60
N ALA A 177 7.15 6.89 24.91
CA ALA A 177 6.15 7.97 24.89
C ALA A 177 4.69 7.63 24.51
N PRO A 178 3.69 8.13 25.26
CA PRO A 178 2.28 7.82 25.05
C PRO A 178 1.85 7.98 23.58
N ALA A 179 0.92 7.12 23.16
CA ALA A 179 0.48 7.07 21.78
C ALA A 179 0.05 8.46 21.28
N ALA A 180 0.92 9.11 20.49
CA ALA A 180 0.64 10.42 19.89
C ALA A 180 -0.75 10.46 19.21
N PRO A 181 -1.50 11.56 19.38
CA PRO A 181 -2.88 11.68 18.91
C PRO A 181 -3.00 11.62 17.39
N VAL A 182 -4.22 11.36 16.90
CA VAL A 182 -4.51 11.35 15.46
C VAL A 182 -4.37 12.76 14.90
N SER A 183 -3.27 13.03 14.19
CA SER A 183 -3.01 14.33 13.56
C SER A 183 -3.54 14.38 12.12
N ARG A 184 -4.35 15.40 11.80
CA ARG A 184 -4.80 15.69 10.42
C ARG A 184 -3.65 16.18 9.55
N VAL A 185 -2.77 17.03 10.07
CA VAL A 185 -1.58 17.52 9.36
C VAL A 185 -0.70 16.35 8.92
N ARG A 186 -0.47 15.38 9.82
CA ARG A 186 0.28 14.16 9.48
C ARG A 186 -0.44 13.30 8.43
N ALA A 187 -1.77 13.25 8.45
CA ALA A 187 -2.55 12.51 7.47
C ALA A 187 -2.46 13.12 6.06
N ILE A 188 -2.44 14.45 5.97
CA ILE A 188 -2.23 15.20 4.72
C ILE A 188 -0.79 14.99 4.23
N ALA A 189 0.19 15.16 5.12
CA ALA A 189 1.59 15.01 4.78
C ALA A 189 1.90 13.63 4.19
N LEU A 190 1.20 12.57 4.62
CA LEU A 190 1.39 11.21 4.11
C LEU A 190 0.68 10.93 2.76
N LEU A 191 -0.11 11.86 2.22
CA LEU A 191 -0.81 11.64 0.95
C LEU A 191 0.13 11.25 -0.21
N PRO A 192 1.28 11.92 -0.42
CA PRO A 192 2.17 11.54 -1.52
C PRO A 192 2.81 10.15 -1.39
N ALA A 193 2.83 9.59 -0.19
CA ALA A 193 3.31 8.23 0.10
C ALA A 193 2.17 7.20 0.18
N ASP A 194 0.92 7.62 -0.05
CA ASP A 194 -0.23 6.71 -0.05
C ASP A 194 -0.31 5.96 -1.38
N TYR A 195 -0.51 4.64 -1.30
CA TYR A 195 -0.58 3.80 -2.48
C TYR A 195 -1.71 4.20 -3.44
N GLY A 196 -2.87 4.60 -2.93
CA GLY A 196 -3.97 5.03 -3.79
C GLY A 196 -3.71 6.36 -4.49
N VAL A 197 -2.96 7.26 -3.85
CA VAL A 197 -2.47 8.50 -4.50
C VAL A 197 -1.39 8.16 -5.53
N PHE A 198 -0.49 7.24 -5.21
CA PHE A 198 0.50 6.73 -6.17
C PHE A 198 -0.18 6.13 -7.41
N CYS A 199 -1.26 5.36 -7.25
CA CYS A 199 -2.01 4.79 -8.37
C CYS A 199 -2.52 5.84 -9.37
N LEU A 200 -2.80 7.08 -8.92
CA LEU A 200 -3.25 8.17 -9.81
C LEU A 200 -2.22 8.51 -10.88
N VAL A 201 -0.92 8.27 -10.66
CA VAL A 201 0.10 8.55 -11.67
C VAL A 201 -0.14 7.72 -12.93
N PHE A 202 -0.68 6.50 -12.81
CA PHE A 202 -0.95 5.63 -13.96
C PHE A 202 -2.08 6.14 -14.87
N LEU A 203 -2.91 7.09 -14.41
CA LEU A 203 -3.85 7.79 -15.30
C LEU A 203 -3.12 8.61 -16.37
N LEU A 204 -1.85 8.93 -16.15
CA LEU A 204 -1.02 9.67 -17.10
C LEU A 204 -0.35 8.77 -18.15
N LEU A 205 -0.54 7.43 -18.12
CA LEU A 205 0.12 6.51 -19.07
C LEU A 205 -0.11 6.89 -20.54
N GLY A 206 -1.27 7.48 -20.89
CA GLY A 206 -1.56 7.98 -22.24
C GLY A 206 -0.77 9.23 -22.66
N ALA A 207 -0.01 9.83 -21.75
CA ALA A 207 0.89 10.95 -21.99
C ALA A 207 2.29 10.63 -21.40
N PRO A 208 3.16 9.92 -22.14
CA PRO A 208 4.42 9.37 -21.61
C PRO A 208 5.32 10.39 -20.91
N GLY A 209 5.42 11.62 -21.45
CA GLY A 209 6.18 12.71 -20.83
C GLY A 209 5.61 13.14 -19.46
N ALA A 210 4.28 13.26 -19.36
CA ALA A 210 3.61 13.61 -18.11
C ALA A 210 3.69 12.46 -17.08
N PHE A 211 3.52 11.22 -17.52
CA PHE A 211 3.70 10.03 -16.69
C PHE A 211 5.12 9.99 -16.09
N ARG A 212 6.15 10.14 -16.93
CA ARG A 212 7.55 10.18 -16.50
C ARG A 212 7.81 11.29 -15.49
N ALA A 213 7.32 12.50 -15.73
CA ALA A 213 7.49 13.62 -14.81
C ALA A 213 6.78 13.39 -13.47
N GLY A 214 5.51 12.95 -13.48
CA GLY A 214 4.75 12.65 -12.27
C GLY A 214 5.39 11.51 -11.47
N TYR A 215 5.85 10.47 -12.14
CA TYR A 215 6.55 9.35 -11.52
C TYR A 215 7.88 9.78 -10.90
N ALA A 216 8.64 10.68 -11.55
CA ALA A 216 9.87 11.24 -11.01
C ALA A 216 9.64 12.06 -9.73
N VAL A 217 8.59 12.89 -9.72
CA VAL A 217 8.19 13.65 -8.52
C VAL A 217 7.87 12.71 -7.37
N LEU A 218 7.07 11.66 -7.62
CA LEU A 218 6.74 10.67 -6.59
C LEU A 218 7.98 9.92 -6.09
N ALA A 219 8.91 9.56 -6.97
CA ALA A 219 10.16 8.91 -6.58
C ALA A 219 10.99 9.78 -5.62
N VAL A 220 11.15 11.08 -5.93
CA VAL A 220 11.85 12.03 -5.06
C VAL A 220 11.16 12.13 -3.70
N VAL A 221 9.83 12.24 -3.69
CA VAL A 221 9.06 12.31 -2.45
C VAL A 221 9.25 11.04 -1.61
N HIS A 222 9.23 9.85 -2.21
CA HIS A 222 9.45 8.61 -1.49
C HIS A 222 10.89 8.46 -0.98
N ALA A 223 11.89 8.95 -1.71
CA ALA A 223 13.26 9.01 -1.23
C ALA A 223 13.41 9.92 0.01
N LEU A 224 12.72 11.07 0.02
CA LEU A 224 12.66 11.95 1.20
C LEU A 224 11.95 11.27 2.38
N PHE A 225 10.84 10.57 2.12
CA PHE A 225 10.14 9.79 3.16
C PHE A 225 11.01 8.68 3.72
N LEU A 226 11.75 7.95 2.89
CA LEU A 226 12.70 6.94 3.33
C LEU A 226 13.70 7.54 4.32
N ALA A 227 14.38 8.62 3.96
CA ALA A 227 15.37 9.26 4.83
C ALA A 227 14.75 9.70 6.18
N ALA A 228 13.56 10.30 6.13
CA ALA A 228 12.83 10.73 7.31
C ALA A 228 12.41 9.54 8.20
N PHE A 229 11.90 8.46 7.61
CA PHE A 229 11.45 7.28 8.32
C PHE A 229 12.61 6.49 8.93
N LEU A 230 13.70 6.27 8.20
CA LEU A 230 14.89 5.61 8.75
C LEU A 230 15.43 6.36 9.97
N THR A 231 15.59 7.69 9.85
CA THR A 231 16.07 8.52 10.95
C THR A 231 15.14 8.48 12.15
N LYS A 232 13.83 8.48 11.91
CA LYS A 232 12.81 8.41 12.96
C LYS A 232 12.78 7.05 13.65
N TRP A 233 12.66 5.97 12.88
CA TRP A 233 12.54 4.61 13.40
C TRP A 233 13.80 4.17 14.14
N PHE A 234 14.99 4.54 13.65
CA PHE A 234 16.23 4.28 14.37
C PHE A 234 16.27 4.98 15.74
N ARG A 235 15.81 6.24 15.81
CA ARG A 235 15.70 6.97 17.09
C ARG A 235 14.70 6.31 18.04
N GLU A 236 13.54 5.90 17.54
CA GLU A 236 12.53 5.18 18.34
C GLU A 236 13.07 3.86 18.89
N LEU A 237 13.76 3.05 18.08
CA LEU A 237 14.34 1.78 18.51
C LEU A 237 15.52 1.98 19.47
N ARG A 238 16.35 3.00 19.25
CA ARG A 238 17.45 3.34 20.18
C ARG A 238 16.94 3.71 21.56
N ALA A 239 15.76 4.34 21.66
CA ALA A 239 15.14 4.70 22.93
C ALA A 239 14.60 3.48 23.71
N LEU A 240 14.52 2.29 23.09
CA LEU A 240 14.13 1.04 23.76
C LEU A 240 15.31 0.32 24.43
N ARG A 241 16.55 0.77 24.21
CA ARG A 241 17.70 0.13 24.85
C ARG A 241 17.59 0.27 26.38
N PRO A 242 17.81 -0.82 27.15
CA PRO A 242 17.98 -0.69 28.59
C PRO A 242 19.17 0.23 28.87
N GLY A 243 18.97 1.15 29.83
CA GLY A 243 20.03 2.03 30.34
C GLY A 243 21.05 1.28 31.17
#